data_AF-A0A497K2A7-F1
#
_entry.id   AF-A0A497K2A7-F1
#
_cell.length_a   1.000
_cell.length_b   1.000
_cell.length_c   1.000
_cell.angle_alpha   90.00
_cell.angle_beta   90.00
_cell.angle_gamma   90.00
#
_symmetry.space_group_name_H-M   'P 1'
#
loop_
_entity.id
_entity.type
_entity.pdbx_description
1 polymer ?
#
loop_
_entity_poly.entity_id
_entity_poly.type
_entity_poly.pdbx_seq_one_letter_code
_entity_poly.pdbx_strand_id
1 'polypeptide(L)'
;MPFTFLQAQSDSDLDGIPDAKEEELARLYTPLLQFKLGERFFPVDVKYHLENSVLKLRRGEDVILVEEKPSIETISRYTGEGYFLDNRLGGLDEISQDYGLKRDKLGYTVYARVTKEQGFTVIQYWLFYAYNDGRLNKHEGDWEMIEVILDGSEKPVSAAYSQHLTGQRASWSDVEKFEGTHPKVYVALGSHANYFRPYQGRLGAENDEVGADGLTIFPSQVNLVLLGELGMGKHPKSQDWLDFGGRWGDWAEIGDAVIGFAGPHGPGHGGNREKWVNPVTWSQKLYLVDDKWFILSWLTSSFLLLFLAATVGVCLLKTWRIARAKREGRLKFPAILKSKALVGILLRTLGFALTVAAAFLPWYTLKADIRTTLVSTEGIVDLLVIDGLKGVQVNLLYKGGLTPFFGFQVPFGLLLLAGIVTSVLDTIGAENARSLGNKYIVSGVAFFIVLGVLLALISQVTSLLPSLASSFGAQLPPETLEMAEVVARQPFQGESYYQMGDLGAVSLYWGLDLGAYALITSAVLSVMGGILVRTLASSRPNSRLE
;
A
#
# COMPACT_ATOMS: atom_id res chain seq x y z
N MET A 1 49.26 -4.36 -47.45
CA MET A 1 48.39 -4.23 -46.26
C MET A 1 47.34 -5.30 -46.37
N PRO A 2 47.38 -6.40 -45.58
CA PRO A 2 46.27 -7.33 -45.57
C PRO A 2 45.10 -6.67 -44.85
N PHE A 3 43.91 -6.71 -45.46
CA PHE A 3 42.67 -6.31 -44.80
C PHE A 3 42.38 -7.34 -43.71
N THR A 4 42.49 -6.94 -42.45
CA THR A 4 41.95 -7.70 -41.33
C THR A 4 40.43 -7.67 -41.48
N PHE A 5 39.83 -8.79 -41.87
CA PHE A 5 38.39 -8.96 -41.76
C PHE A 5 38.05 -8.92 -40.27
N LEU A 6 37.50 -7.78 -39.81
CA LEU A 6 36.79 -7.72 -38.54
C LEU A 6 35.62 -8.69 -38.66
N GLN A 7 35.72 -9.81 -37.96
CA GLN A 7 34.60 -10.73 -37.81
C GLN A 7 33.46 -9.95 -37.14
N ALA A 8 32.33 -9.83 -37.84
CA ALA A 8 31.14 -9.20 -37.27
C ALA A 8 30.78 -9.91 -35.96
N GLN A 9 30.56 -9.15 -34.88
CA GLN A 9 30.07 -9.71 -33.64
C GLN A 9 28.64 -10.23 -33.84
N SER A 10 28.27 -11.31 -33.15
CA SER A 10 26.91 -11.84 -33.24
C SER A 10 25.92 -10.90 -32.54
N ASP A 11 24.76 -10.76 -33.14
CA ASP A 11 23.60 -9.98 -32.70
C ASP A 11 22.40 -10.83 -33.14
N SER A 12 21.93 -11.68 -32.23
CA SER A 12 21.00 -12.77 -32.52
C SER A 12 19.54 -12.30 -32.55
N ASP A 13 19.23 -11.18 -31.89
CA ASP A 13 17.90 -10.59 -31.81
C ASP A 13 17.72 -9.34 -32.68
N LEU A 14 18.80 -8.88 -33.33
CA LEU A 14 18.84 -7.80 -34.31
C LEU A 14 18.48 -6.45 -33.71
N ASP A 15 18.87 -6.21 -32.46
CA ASP A 15 18.62 -4.97 -31.72
C ASP A 15 19.75 -3.93 -31.90
N GLY A 16 20.88 -4.34 -32.49
CA GLY A 16 22.06 -3.49 -32.70
C GLY A 16 23.01 -3.43 -31.51
N ILE A 17 22.93 -4.38 -30.58
CA ILE A 17 23.84 -4.63 -29.48
C ILE A 17 24.43 -6.04 -29.65
N PRO A 18 25.77 -6.18 -29.61
CA PRO A 18 26.36 -7.51 -29.69
C PRO A 18 25.95 -8.40 -28.50
N ASP A 19 25.60 -9.67 -28.74
CA ASP A 19 25.14 -10.62 -27.70
C ASP A 19 26.10 -10.68 -26.49
N ALA A 20 27.41 -10.64 -26.75
CA ALA A 20 28.43 -10.66 -25.71
C ALA A 20 28.41 -9.41 -24.81
N LYS A 21 28.03 -8.27 -25.38
CA LYS A 21 27.90 -7.00 -24.66
C LYS A 21 26.63 -6.99 -23.82
N GLU A 22 25.54 -7.53 -24.35
CA GLU A 22 24.31 -7.70 -23.58
C GLU A 22 24.56 -8.60 -22.36
N GLU A 23 25.22 -9.74 -22.55
CA GLU A 23 25.56 -10.65 -21.46
C GLU A 23 26.47 -9.98 -20.41
N GLU A 24 27.48 -9.22 -20.83
CA GLU A 24 28.36 -8.45 -19.95
C GLU A 24 27.55 -7.50 -19.06
N LEU A 25 26.70 -6.67 -19.67
CA LEU A 25 25.91 -5.66 -18.97
C LEU A 25 24.84 -6.30 -18.07
N ALA A 26 24.13 -7.30 -18.57
CA ALA A 26 23.11 -8.02 -17.82
C ALA A 26 23.68 -8.69 -16.56
N ARG A 27 24.89 -9.25 -16.64
CA ARG A 27 25.58 -9.83 -15.47
C ARG A 27 26.11 -8.77 -14.51
N LEU A 28 26.72 -7.70 -15.03
CA LEU A 28 27.32 -6.63 -14.22
C LEU A 28 26.31 -5.95 -13.28
N TYR A 29 25.07 -5.78 -13.74
CA TYR A 29 24.01 -5.11 -13.01
C TYR A 29 22.91 -6.05 -12.51
N THR A 30 23.14 -7.38 -12.49
CA THR A 30 22.14 -8.35 -12.00
C THR A 30 21.67 -7.95 -10.60
N PRO A 31 20.36 -7.85 -10.32
CA PRO A 31 19.88 -7.33 -9.04
C PRO A 31 20.14 -8.29 -7.88
N LEU A 32 20.27 -7.71 -6.68
CA LEU A 32 20.11 -8.43 -5.43
C LEU A 32 18.67 -8.21 -4.94
N LEU A 33 17.91 -9.29 -4.76
CA LEU A 33 16.51 -9.21 -4.35
C LEU A 33 16.39 -9.47 -2.84
N GLN A 34 15.80 -8.54 -2.10
CA GLN A 34 15.52 -8.66 -0.68
C GLN A 34 14.02 -8.71 -0.45
N PHE A 35 13.56 -9.79 0.18
CA PHE A 35 12.15 -10.01 0.45
C PHE A 35 11.79 -9.69 1.89
N LYS A 36 10.52 -9.37 2.10
CA LYS A 36 9.90 -9.28 3.42
C LYS A 36 9.69 -10.69 4.00
N LEU A 37 9.91 -10.85 5.31
CA LEU A 37 9.55 -12.08 6.01
C LEU A 37 8.06 -12.37 5.83
N GLY A 38 7.74 -13.59 5.40
CA GLY A 38 6.39 -14.04 5.08
C GLY A 38 6.16 -14.29 3.60
N GLU A 39 7.06 -13.85 2.71
CA GLU A 39 6.94 -14.10 1.28
C GLU A 39 6.96 -15.61 0.97
N ARG A 40 6.05 -16.02 0.09
CA ARG A 40 5.81 -17.40 -0.34
C ARG A 40 6.29 -17.66 -1.76
N PHE A 41 6.27 -16.64 -2.62
CA PHE A 41 6.60 -16.74 -4.03
C PHE A 41 7.89 -15.98 -4.34
N PHE A 42 8.74 -16.58 -5.17
CA PHE A 42 10.01 -15.99 -5.60
C PHE A 42 10.10 -16.08 -7.13
N PRO A 43 11.00 -15.30 -7.78
CA PRO A 43 11.09 -15.29 -9.23
C PRO A 43 11.36 -16.69 -9.79
N VAL A 44 10.52 -17.15 -10.71
CA VAL A 44 10.51 -18.52 -11.21
C VAL A 44 10.42 -18.55 -12.74
N ASP A 45 10.90 -19.64 -13.35
CA ASP A 45 10.73 -19.87 -14.79
C ASP A 45 9.23 -19.92 -15.15
N VAL A 46 8.85 -19.27 -16.25
CA VAL A 46 7.49 -19.21 -16.77
C VAL A 46 6.91 -20.59 -17.06
N LYS A 47 7.78 -21.58 -17.33
CA LYS A 47 7.39 -22.99 -17.51
C LYS A 47 6.64 -23.55 -16.31
N TYR A 48 6.98 -23.14 -15.09
CA TYR A 48 6.23 -23.58 -13.91
C TYR A 48 4.75 -23.21 -14.02
N HIS A 49 4.46 -21.99 -14.46
CA HIS A 49 3.08 -21.55 -14.63
C HIS A 49 2.42 -22.25 -15.83
N LEU A 50 3.11 -22.34 -16.97
CA LEU A 50 2.58 -23.04 -18.16
C LEU A 50 2.22 -24.51 -17.91
N GLU A 51 3.08 -25.25 -17.21
CA GLU A 51 2.85 -26.66 -16.87
C GLU A 51 1.61 -26.87 -15.99
N ASN A 52 1.27 -25.86 -15.19
CA ASN A 52 0.13 -25.89 -14.29
C ASN A 52 -1.13 -25.23 -14.88
N SER A 53 -1.05 -24.50 -15.99
CA SER A 53 -2.18 -23.75 -16.55
C SER A 53 -2.85 -24.43 -17.75
N VAL A 54 -4.08 -24.02 -18.07
CA VAL A 54 -4.73 -24.21 -19.38
C VAL A 54 -4.78 -22.89 -20.12
N LEU A 55 -4.86 -22.92 -21.45
CA LEU A 55 -5.09 -21.73 -22.26
C LEU A 55 -6.59 -21.54 -22.50
N LYS A 56 -7.09 -20.35 -22.21
CA LYS A 56 -8.48 -19.95 -22.45
C LYS A 56 -8.54 -18.68 -23.31
N LEU A 57 -9.69 -18.46 -23.94
CA LEU A 57 -10.03 -17.26 -24.70
C LEU A 57 -11.33 -16.68 -24.15
N ARG A 58 -11.29 -15.40 -23.79
CA ARG A 58 -12.47 -14.63 -23.42
C ARG A 58 -13.06 -13.88 -24.62
N ARG A 59 -14.38 -13.92 -24.78
CA ARG A 59 -15.17 -13.13 -25.73
C ARG A 59 -16.41 -12.56 -25.04
N GLY A 60 -16.29 -11.37 -24.46
CA GLY A 60 -17.32 -10.84 -23.56
C GLY A 60 -17.39 -11.70 -22.30
N GLU A 61 -18.59 -12.12 -21.91
CA GLU A 61 -18.79 -13.00 -20.75
C GLU A 61 -18.42 -14.47 -21.04
N ASP A 62 -18.35 -14.86 -22.31
CA ASP A 62 -18.03 -16.23 -22.69
C ASP A 62 -16.53 -16.53 -22.52
N VAL A 63 -16.24 -17.66 -21.87
CA VAL A 63 -14.88 -18.19 -21.69
C VAL A 63 -14.78 -19.56 -22.37
N ILE A 64 -13.83 -19.68 -23.30
CA ILE A 64 -13.63 -20.86 -24.13
C ILE A 64 -12.28 -21.49 -23.80
N LEU A 65 -12.26 -22.79 -23.50
CA LEU A 65 -11.03 -23.56 -23.41
C LEU A 65 -10.40 -23.70 -24.80
N VAL A 66 -9.16 -23.24 -24.95
CA VAL A 66 -8.40 -23.30 -26.21
C VAL A 66 -7.44 -24.49 -26.20
N GLU A 67 -6.72 -24.69 -25.09
CA GLU A 67 -5.74 -25.77 -24.97
C GLU A 67 -5.62 -26.27 -23.54
N GLU A 68 -5.74 -27.58 -23.34
CA GLU A 68 -5.62 -28.21 -22.02
C GLU A 68 -4.18 -28.27 -21.50
N LYS A 69 -3.16 -28.26 -22.37
CA LYS A 69 -1.75 -28.41 -21.99
C LYS A 69 -0.89 -27.46 -22.81
N PRO A 70 -1.01 -26.14 -22.58
CA PRO A 70 -0.22 -25.15 -23.31
C PRO A 70 1.28 -25.40 -23.14
N SER A 71 2.02 -25.07 -24.20
CA SER A 71 3.48 -25.10 -24.23
C SER A 71 3.99 -23.78 -24.79
N ILE A 72 5.28 -23.51 -24.62
CA ILE A 72 5.93 -22.31 -25.19
C ILE A 72 5.64 -22.16 -26.69
N GLU A 73 5.71 -23.26 -27.45
CA GLU A 73 5.45 -23.26 -28.89
C GLU A 73 3.98 -23.00 -29.25
N THR A 74 3.05 -23.45 -28.41
CA THR A 74 1.63 -23.33 -28.73
C THR A 74 1.10 -21.95 -28.36
N ILE A 75 1.52 -21.40 -27.20
CA ILE A 75 1.06 -20.09 -26.74
C ILE A 75 1.56 -18.94 -27.64
N SER A 76 2.74 -19.10 -28.27
CA SER A 76 3.34 -18.07 -29.13
C SER A 76 2.50 -17.73 -30.36
N ARG A 77 1.55 -18.60 -30.72
CA ARG A 77 0.60 -18.40 -31.83
C ARG A 77 -0.54 -17.46 -31.47
N TYR A 78 -0.72 -17.13 -30.20
CA TYR A 78 -1.83 -16.35 -29.68
C TYR A 78 -1.36 -14.98 -29.21
N THR A 79 -1.32 -14.03 -30.14
CA THR A 79 -0.85 -12.65 -29.91
C THR A 79 -1.96 -11.68 -29.48
N GLY A 80 -3.19 -12.16 -29.35
CA GLY A 80 -4.35 -11.33 -28.96
C GLY A 80 -4.50 -11.19 -27.45
N GLU A 81 -5.04 -10.06 -26.99
CA GLU A 81 -5.23 -9.76 -25.56
C GLU A 81 -6.40 -10.52 -24.91
N GLY A 82 -7.22 -11.22 -25.71
CA GLY A 82 -8.35 -12.01 -25.21
C GLY A 82 -7.96 -13.36 -24.59
N TYR A 83 -6.71 -13.80 -24.77
CA TYR A 83 -6.22 -15.08 -24.28
C TYR A 83 -5.69 -14.96 -22.85
N PHE A 84 -5.80 -16.02 -22.06
CA PHE A 84 -5.25 -16.07 -20.71
C PHE A 84 -4.90 -17.49 -20.27
N LEU A 85 -3.91 -17.58 -19.38
CA LEU A 85 -3.43 -18.82 -18.78
C LEU A 85 -4.06 -19.00 -17.40
N ASP A 86 -4.95 -19.97 -17.26
CA ASP A 86 -5.70 -20.23 -16.02
C ASP A 86 -5.13 -21.45 -15.28
N ASN A 87 -4.74 -21.29 -14.02
CA ASN A 87 -4.04 -22.31 -13.25
C ASN A 87 -4.99 -23.45 -12.83
N ARG A 88 -4.59 -24.69 -13.09
CA ARG A 88 -5.38 -25.89 -12.76
C ARG A 88 -5.26 -26.34 -11.32
N LEU A 89 -4.29 -25.83 -10.58
CA LEU A 89 -4.07 -26.22 -9.19
C LEU A 89 -5.16 -25.66 -8.27
N GLY A 90 -5.80 -24.55 -8.63
CA GLY A 90 -6.76 -23.85 -7.79
C GLY A 90 -6.27 -22.45 -7.44
N GLY A 91 -6.60 -21.99 -6.25
CA GLY A 91 -6.28 -20.64 -5.82
C GLY A 91 -4.93 -20.53 -5.10
N LEU A 92 -4.84 -19.48 -4.29
CA LEU A 92 -3.64 -19.14 -3.53
C LEU A 92 -3.07 -20.29 -2.70
N ASP A 93 -3.94 -21.04 -2.00
CA ASP A 93 -3.51 -22.08 -1.06
C ASP A 93 -2.92 -23.28 -1.79
N GLU A 94 -3.57 -23.74 -2.86
CA GLU A 94 -3.10 -24.86 -3.67
C GLU A 94 -1.82 -24.52 -4.44
N ILE A 95 -1.77 -23.34 -5.08
CA ILE A 95 -0.58 -22.87 -5.80
C ILE A 95 0.60 -22.68 -4.83
N SER A 96 0.36 -22.09 -3.65
CA SER A 96 1.38 -21.91 -2.62
C SER A 96 1.93 -23.24 -2.10
N GLN A 97 1.07 -24.25 -1.96
CA GLN A 97 1.49 -25.58 -1.51
C GLN A 97 2.36 -26.28 -2.56
N ASP A 98 1.92 -26.32 -3.82
CA ASP A 98 2.67 -26.96 -4.91
C ASP A 98 4.01 -26.26 -5.16
N TYR A 99 4.00 -24.92 -5.24
CA TYR A 99 5.22 -24.13 -5.41
C TYR A 99 6.19 -24.37 -4.25
N GLY A 100 5.69 -24.35 -3.00
CA GLY A 100 6.50 -24.56 -1.80
C GLY A 100 7.23 -25.91 -1.79
N LEU A 101 6.63 -26.96 -2.34
CA LEU A 101 7.23 -28.30 -2.47
C LEU A 101 8.30 -28.38 -3.58
N LYS A 102 8.24 -27.50 -4.58
CA LYS A 102 9.09 -27.53 -5.77
C LYS A 102 10.19 -26.45 -5.78
N ARG A 103 10.04 -25.36 -5.02
CA ARG A 103 10.88 -24.15 -5.11
C ARG A 103 12.39 -24.42 -5.09
N ASP A 104 12.85 -25.32 -4.23
CA ASP A 104 14.29 -25.59 -4.06
C ASP A 104 14.91 -26.22 -5.32
N LYS A 105 14.09 -26.87 -6.16
CA LYS A 105 14.49 -27.46 -7.44
C LYS A 105 14.32 -26.51 -8.61
N LEU A 106 13.40 -25.55 -8.51
CA LEU A 106 13.11 -24.57 -9.57
C LEU A 106 14.19 -23.49 -9.64
N GLY A 107 14.81 -23.14 -8.51
CA GLY A 107 15.78 -22.05 -8.43
C GLY A 107 15.12 -20.68 -8.63
N TYR A 108 15.94 -19.65 -8.86
CA TYR A 108 15.47 -18.27 -8.99
C TYR A 108 15.75 -17.74 -10.39
N THR A 109 14.73 -17.56 -11.21
CA THR A 109 14.89 -17.12 -12.61
C THR A 109 14.64 -15.63 -12.74
N VAL A 110 15.56 -14.94 -13.40
CA VAL A 110 15.43 -13.52 -13.76
C VAL A 110 15.71 -13.38 -15.25
N TYR A 111 14.81 -12.72 -15.97
CA TYR A 111 14.96 -12.50 -17.40
C TYR A 111 15.55 -11.12 -17.65
N ALA A 112 16.70 -11.04 -18.30
CA ALA A 112 17.35 -9.77 -18.63
C ALA A 112 17.14 -9.42 -20.10
N ARG A 113 16.87 -8.15 -20.39
CA ARG A 113 16.91 -7.61 -21.76
C ARG A 113 17.83 -6.41 -21.76
N VAL A 114 18.74 -6.33 -22.72
CA VAL A 114 19.53 -5.13 -22.96
C VAL A 114 19.01 -4.50 -24.24
N THR A 115 18.84 -3.18 -24.26
CA THR A 115 18.30 -2.50 -25.45
C THR A 115 18.78 -1.05 -25.50
N LYS A 116 18.43 -0.32 -26.55
CA LYS A 116 18.77 1.10 -26.73
C LYS A 116 17.54 1.95 -27.01
N GLU A 117 17.47 3.10 -26.34
CA GLU A 117 16.51 4.16 -26.67
C GLU A 117 17.17 5.53 -26.50
N GLN A 118 17.02 6.42 -27.50
CA GLN A 118 17.45 7.82 -27.43
C GLN A 118 18.94 8.00 -27.04
N GLY A 119 19.81 7.06 -27.42
CA GLY A 119 21.24 7.09 -27.12
C GLY A 119 21.62 6.60 -25.71
N PHE A 120 20.65 6.12 -24.93
CA PHE A 120 20.87 5.39 -23.68
C PHE A 120 20.85 3.89 -23.95
N THR A 121 21.65 3.15 -23.19
CA THR A 121 21.54 1.69 -23.08
C THR A 121 20.70 1.38 -21.85
N VAL A 122 19.68 0.54 -22.01
CA VAL A 122 18.79 0.14 -20.91
C VAL A 122 18.95 -1.35 -20.65
N ILE A 123 19.05 -1.71 -19.39
CA ILE A 123 19.12 -3.10 -18.94
C ILE A 123 17.89 -3.35 -18.08
N GLN A 124 16.95 -4.15 -18.59
CA GLN A 124 15.72 -4.51 -17.90
C GLN A 124 15.87 -5.89 -17.27
N TYR A 125 15.36 -6.06 -16.05
CA TYR A 125 15.24 -7.36 -15.39
C TYR A 125 13.77 -7.62 -15.08
N TRP A 126 13.19 -8.60 -15.76
CA TRP A 126 11.83 -9.05 -15.58
C TRP A 126 11.78 -10.23 -14.61
N LEU A 127 10.83 -10.16 -13.69
CA LEU A 127 10.63 -11.09 -12.59
C LEU A 127 9.23 -11.67 -12.72
N PHE A 128 9.15 -13.00 -12.88
CA PHE A 128 7.88 -13.71 -12.94
C PHE A 128 7.62 -14.45 -11.64
N TYR A 129 6.44 -14.27 -11.05
CA TYR A 129 6.01 -14.97 -9.84
C TYR A 129 4.82 -15.88 -10.13
N ALA A 130 4.73 -16.99 -9.41
CA ALA A 130 3.64 -17.96 -9.63
C ALA A 130 2.25 -17.41 -9.27
N TYR A 131 2.19 -16.47 -8.32
CA TYR A 131 0.95 -15.88 -7.80
C TYR A 131 1.27 -14.56 -7.12
N ASN A 132 0.40 -13.56 -7.26
CA ASN A 132 0.42 -12.31 -6.49
C ASN A 132 -0.58 -12.41 -5.33
N ASP A 133 -0.09 -12.38 -4.09
CA ASP A 133 -0.92 -12.39 -2.87
C ASP A 133 -0.99 -10.99 -2.23
N GLY A 134 -0.97 -9.95 -3.06
CA GLY A 134 -1.17 -8.58 -2.64
C GLY A 134 -2.48 -8.43 -1.85
N ARG A 135 -2.51 -7.51 -0.89
CA ARG A 135 -3.71 -7.29 -0.07
C ARG A 135 -4.94 -6.92 -0.89
N LEU A 136 -4.70 -6.14 -1.94
CA LEU A 136 -5.71 -5.44 -2.73
C LEU A 136 -5.81 -6.02 -4.14
N ASN A 137 -4.79 -6.77 -4.56
CA ASN A 137 -4.63 -7.26 -5.90
C ASN A 137 -4.11 -8.70 -5.85
N LYS A 138 -5.02 -9.68 -5.93
CA LYS A 138 -4.67 -11.10 -5.90
C LYS A 138 -4.94 -11.74 -7.24
N HIS A 139 -3.92 -12.31 -7.85
CA HIS A 139 -4.07 -12.97 -9.14
C HIS A 139 -3.02 -14.05 -9.32
N GLU A 140 -3.34 -15.01 -10.17
CA GLU A 140 -2.39 -16.00 -10.64
C GLU A 140 -1.37 -15.33 -11.55
N GLY A 141 -0.12 -15.80 -11.48
CA GLY A 141 0.98 -15.22 -12.24
C GLY A 141 1.26 -13.76 -11.86
N ASP A 142 2.50 -13.31 -12.02
CA ASP A 142 2.81 -11.90 -11.82
C ASP A 142 4.04 -11.50 -12.62
N TRP A 143 4.04 -10.30 -13.18
CA TRP A 143 5.16 -9.74 -13.93
C TRP A 143 5.56 -8.38 -13.37
N GLU A 144 6.75 -8.34 -12.80
CA GLU A 144 7.38 -7.15 -12.28
C GLU A 144 8.73 -6.89 -12.98
N MET A 145 9.23 -5.66 -12.93
CA MET A 145 10.42 -5.26 -13.67
C MET A 145 11.21 -4.15 -12.96
N ILE A 146 12.54 -4.26 -13.00
CA ILE A 146 13.41 -3.11 -12.75
C ILE A 146 14.28 -2.84 -13.98
N GLU A 147 14.70 -1.59 -14.18
CA GLU A 147 15.68 -1.27 -15.21
C GLU A 147 16.78 -0.34 -14.72
N VAL A 148 17.97 -0.52 -15.28
CA VAL A 148 19.14 0.34 -15.11
C VAL A 148 19.40 1.05 -16.44
N ILE A 149 19.48 2.38 -16.40
CA ILE A 149 19.70 3.21 -17.59
C ILE A 149 21.15 3.72 -17.57
N LEU A 150 21.87 3.46 -18.65
CA LEU A 150 23.22 3.92 -18.89
C LEU A 150 23.24 5.04 -19.94
N ASP A 151 24.07 6.06 -19.73
CA ASP A 151 24.31 7.09 -20.74
C ASP A 151 25.09 6.55 -21.96
N GLY A 152 25.30 7.41 -22.97
CA GLY A 152 26.05 7.05 -24.18
C GLY A 152 27.53 6.71 -23.95
N SER A 153 28.04 6.85 -22.72
CA SER A 153 29.36 6.37 -22.30
C SER A 153 29.30 5.09 -21.46
N GLU A 154 28.15 4.42 -21.45
CA GLU A 154 27.83 3.22 -20.67
C GLU A 154 27.96 3.41 -19.16
N LYS A 155 27.80 4.65 -18.67
CA LYS A 155 27.79 4.92 -17.24
C LYS A 155 26.36 4.93 -16.72
N PRO A 156 26.08 4.25 -15.60
CA PRO A 156 24.74 4.22 -15.04
C PRO A 156 24.34 5.58 -14.49
N VAL A 157 23.18 6.06 -14.91
CA VAL A 157 22.65 7.39 -14.55
C VAL A 157 21.39 7.33 -13.70
N SER A 158 20.56 6.29 -13.87
CA SER A 158 19.34 6.10 -13.08
C SER A 158 18.89 4.65 -13.07
N ALA A 159 18.00 4.32 -12.15
CA ALA A 159 17.24 3.08 -12.17
C ALA A 159 15.74 3.37 -11.99
N ALA A 160 14.89 2.53 -12.56
CA ALA A 160 13.43 2.60 -12.44
C ALA A 160 12.88 1.25 -12.01
N TYR A 161 12.06 1.25 -10.96
CA TYR A 161 11.50 0.05 -10.34
C TYR A 161 9.98 0.08 -10.49
N SER A 162 9.38 -0.98 -11.07
CA SER A 162 7.93 -1.07 -11.21
C SER A 162 7.26 -1.27 -9.86
N GLN A 163 6.10 -0.64 -9.73
CA GLN A 163 5.22 -0.76 -8.57
C GLN A 163 3.79 -0.80 -9.14
N HIS A 164 3.21 -1.99 -9.19
CA HIS A 164 1.87 -2.20 -9.75
C HIS A 164 1.82 -1.69 -11.21
N LEU A 165 0.83 -0.85 -11.54
CA LEU A 165 0.70 -0.24 -12.88
C LEU A 165 1.67 0.93 -13.14
N THR A 166 2.48 1.33 -12.16
CA THR A 166 3.40 2.48 -12.25
C THR A 166 4.81 2.10 -11.78
N GLY A 167 5.49 2.99 -11.06
CA GLY A 167 6.83 2.79 -10.56
C GLY A 167 7.44 4.08 -10.01
N GLN A 168 8.68 3.93 -9.55
CA GLN A 168 9.51 5.04 -9.10
C GLN A 168 10.85 5.00 -9.82
N ARG A 169 11.47 6.16 -10.02
CA ARG A 169 12.84 6.26 -10.52
C ARG A 169 13.74 6.97 -9.52
N ALA A 170 14.99 6.55 -9.46
CA ALA A 170 16.02 7.19 -8.65
C ALA A 170 17.26 7.48 -9.51
N SER A 171 18.00 8.55 -9.15
CA SER A 171 19.36 8.72 -9.64
C SER A 171 20.20 7.51 -9.27
N TRP A 172 21.14 7.09 -10.13
CA TRP A 172 22.02 5.97 -9.83
C TRP A 172 22.82 6.19 -8.54
N SER A 173 23.15 7.44 -8.19
CA SER A 173 23.79 7.78 -6.92
C SER A 173 22.99 7.34 -5.70
N ASP A 174 21.66 7.32 -5.82
CA ASP A 174 20.74 7.11 -4.70
C ASP A 174 20.24 5.66 -4.62
N VAL A 175 20.59 4.83 -5.61
CA VAL A 175 20.32 3.39 -5.62
C VAL A 175 21.25 2.69 -4.63
N GLU A 176 20.72 1.87 -3.73
CA GLU A 176 21.58 0.99 -2.92
C GLU A 176 22.12 -0.16 -3.78
N LYS A 177 23.40 -0.50 -3.58
CA LYS A 177 24.09 -1.50 -4.41
C LYS A 177 24.79 -2.53 -3.55
N PHE A 178 24.80 -3.77 -4.01
CA PHE A 178 25.68 -4.83 -3.54
C PHE A 178 26.93 -4.87 -4.42
N GLU A 179 28.11 -4.99 -3.79
CA GLU A 179 29.43 -4.99 -4.45
C GLU A 179 29.66 -3.82 -5.43
N GLY A 180 28.96 -2.70 -5.23
CA GLY A 180 29.14 -1.46 -5.99
C GLY A 180 28.36 -1.36 -7.31
N THR A 181 27.87 -2.46 -7.88
CA THR A 181 27.18 -2.46 -9.18
C THR A 181 25.78 -3.08 -9.16
N HIS A 182 25.54 -4.10 -8.33
CA HIS A 182 24.27 -4.83 -8.31
C HIS A 182 23.19 -4.03 -7.58
N PRO A 183 22.15 -3.51 -8.26
CA PRO A 183 21.09 -2.75 -7.60
C PRO A 183 20.37 -3.64 -6.60
N LYS A 184 20.19 -3.14 -5.37
CA LYS A 184 19.33 -3.81 -4.39
C LYS A 184 17.89 -3.46 -4.68
N VAL A 185 17.05 -4.49 -4.67
CA VAL A 185 15.61 -4.39 -4.88
C VAL A 185 14.91 -4.92 -3.64
N TYR A 186 14.11 -4.08 -2.99
CA TYR A 186 13.28 -4.48 -1.87
C TYR A 186 11.90 -4.83 -2.39
N VAL A 187 11.58 -6.12 -2.37
CA VAL A 187 10.35 -6.66 -2.96
C VAL A 187 9.26 -6.66 -1.89
N ALA A 188 8.13 -6.02 -2.19
CA ALA A 188 6.97 -5.97 -1.31
C ALA A 188 6.34 -7.35 -1.12
N LEU A 189 5.86 -7.61 0.08
CA LEU A 189 5.19 -8.86 0.45
C LEU A 189 3.91 -9.06 -0.36
N GLY A 190 3.83 -10.18 -1.09
CA GLY A 190 2.66 -10.61 -1.84
C GLY A 190 2.46 -9.89 -3.17
N SER A 191 2.60 -8.56 -3.21
CA SER A 191 2.39 -7.74 -4.42
C SER A 191 3.59 -7.70 -5.36
N HIS A 192 4.77 -8.10 -4.89
CA HIS A 192 6.05 -8.09 -5.62
C HIS A 192 6.52 -6.72 -6.16
N ALA A 193 5.82 -5.64 -5.86
CA ALA A 193 6.23 -4.28 -6.19
C ALA A 193 7.65 -3.98 -5.69
N ASN A 194 8.44 -3.26 -6.50
CA ASN A 194 9.87 -3.09 -6.30
C ASN A 194 10.21 -1.72 -5.71
N TYR A 195 10.99 -1.72 -4.63
CA TYR A 195 11.33 -0.50 -3.88
C TYR A 195 12.84 -0.31 -3.70
N PHE A 196 13.26 0.96 -3.56
CA PHE A 196 14.66 1.35 -3.39
C PHE A 196 15.16 1.25 -1.94
N ARG A 197 14.25 1.18 -0.97
CA ARG A 197 14.56 1.08 0.47
C ARG A 197 13.62 0.11 1.19
N PRO A 198 14.07 -0.55 2.28
CA PRO A 198 13.28 -1.55 3.01
C PRO A 198 12.12 -0.98 3.83
N TYR A 199 11.95 0.34 3.87
CA TYR A 199 10.95 1.04 4.66
C TYR A 199 9.98 1.87 3.80
N GLN A 200 10.05 1.75 2.48
CA GLN A 200 9.07 2.32 1.57
C GLN A 200 7.77 1.50 1.57
N GLY A 201 6.87 1.77 0.62
CA GLY A 201 5.56 1.11 0.49
C GLY A 201 4.46 1.70 1.36
N ARG A 202 4.80 2.32 2.50
CA ARG A 202 3.83 2.93 3.44
C ARG A 202 3.18 4.24 2.96
N LEU A 203 3.69 4.82 1.88
CA LEU A 203 3.19 6.06 1.27
C LEU A 203 2.64 5.73 -0.12
N GLY A 204 1.32 5.83 -0.30
CA GLY A 204 0.64 5.48 -1.55
C GLY A 204 -0.71 4.80 -1.27
N ALA A 205 -1.45 4.50 -2.33
CA ALA A 205 -2.75 3.83 -2.21
C ALA A 205 -2.63 2.38 -1.73
N GLU A 206 -1.57 1.70 -2.14
CA GLU A 206 -1.40 0.25 -1.95
C GLU A 206 -0.92 -0.11 -0.54
N ASN A 207 -0.22 0.81 0.14
CA ASN A 207 0.35 0.61 1.48
C ASN A 207 1.10 -0.73 1.62
N ASP A 208 2.00 -0.98 0.66
CA ASP A 208 2.79 -2.21 0.58
C ASP A 208 3.63 -2.45 1.84
N GLU A 209 3.83 -3.72 2.16
CA GLU A 209 4.73 -4.14 3.23
C GLU A 209 6.10 -4.51 2.67
N VAL A 210 7.04 -3.60 2.84
CA VAL A 210 8.42 -3.75 2.38
C VAL A 210 9.32 -4.02 3.58
N GLY A 211 10.38 -4.81 3.37
CA GLY A 211 11.37 -5.09 4.41
C GLY A 211 12.59 -5.84 3.86
N ALA A 212 13.55 -6.07 4.75
CA ALA A 212 14.78 -6.81 4.46
C ALA A 212 15.01 -7.94 5.48
N ASP A 213 13.93 -8.47 6.05
CA ASP A 213 13.91 -9.46 7.12
C ASP A 213 13.56 -10.89 6.64
N GLY A 214 13.32 -11.06 5.34
CA GLY A 214 13.04 -12.36 4.69
C GLY A 214 14.24 -12.90 3.91
N LEU A 215 13.94 -13.68 2.85
CA LEU A 215 14.96 -14.25 1.97
C LEU A 215 15.72 -13.14 1.23
N THR A 216 17.02 -13.32 1.07
CA THR A 216 17.85 -12.52 0.15
C THR A 216 18.37 -13.43 -0.95
N ILE A 217 18.11 -13.06 -2.21
CA ILE A 217 18.64 -13.74 -3.41
C ILE A 217 19.81 -12.92 -3.92
N PHE A 218 21.02 -13.47 -3.78
CA PHE A 218 22.23 -12.84 -4.29
C PHE A 218 22.36 -13.00 -5.81
N PRO A 219 23.04 -12.09 -6.51
CA PRO A 219 23.28 -12.20 -7.96
C PRO A 219 23.87 -13.56 -8.38
N SER A 220 24.73 -14.16 -7.55
CA SER A 220 25.34 -15.47 -7.79
C SER A 220 24.37 -16.66 -7.72
N GLN A 221 23.16 -16.46 -7.20
CA GLN A 221 22.11 -17.48 -7.08
C GLN A 221 21.04 -17.34 -8.18
N VAL A 222 21.12 -16.29 -8.99
CA VAL A 222 20.15 -16.00 -10.05
C VAL A 222 20.48 -16.84 -11.28
N ASN A 223 19.47 -17.59 -11.74
CA ASN A 223 19.43 -18.18 -13.07
C ASN A 223 19.06 -17.07 -14.07
N LEU A 224 20.07 -16.34 -14.55
CA LEU A 224 19.89 -15.23 -15.47
C LEU A 224 19.61 -15.75 -16.89
N VAL A 225 18.48 -15.36 -17.48
CA VAL A 225 18.09 -15.68 -18.85
C VAL A 225 18.13 -14.41 -19.69
N LEU A 226 19.05 -14.31 -20.63
CA LEU A 226 19.08 -13.18 -21.58
C LEU A 226 17.96 -13.36 -22.61
N LEU A 227 17.02 -12.41 -22.65
CA LEU A 227 15.92 -12.34 -23.60
C LEU A 227 16.39 -11.74 -24.91
N GLY A 228 15.87 -12.26 -26.01
CA GLY A 228 15.86 -11.54 -27.28
C GLY A 228 14.66 -10.60 -27.41
N GLU A 229 14.48 -10.06 -28.61
CA GLU A 229 13.42 -9.11 -28.94
C GLU A 229 12.12 -9.78 -29.39
N LEU A 230 11.01 -9.03 -29.32
CA LEU A 230 9.70 -9.50 -29.80
C LEU A 230 9.68 -9.75 -31.31
N GLY A 231 8.97 -10.79 -31.72
CA GLY A 231 8.72 -11.13 -33.11
C GLY A 231 9.61 -12.22 -33.67
N MET A 232 9.13 -12.84 -34.74
CA MET A 232 9.73 -14.03 -35.34
C MET A 232 11.21 -13.83 -35.70
N GLY A 233 12.04 -14.76 -35.23
CA GLY A 233 13.47 -14.82 -35.55
C GLY A 233 14.35 -13.88 -34.73
N LYS A 234 13.79 -13.19 -33.73
CA LYS A 234 14.52 -12.30 -32.82
C LYS A 234 14.76 -12.88 -31.43
N HIS A 235 14.39 -14.13 -31.21
CA HIS A 235 14.66 -14.85 -29.98
C HIS A 235 14.74 -16.36 -30.29
N PRO A 236 15.43 -17.15 -29.45
CA PRO A 236 15.45 -18.60 -29.60
C PRO A 236 14.07 -19.21 -29.30
N LYS A 237 13.78 -20.39 -29.86
CA LYS A 237 12.49 -21.10 -29.66
C LYS A 237 12.07 -21.30 -28.21
N SER A 238 13.04 -21.40 -27.29
CA SER A 238 12.77 -21.49 -25.86
C SER A 238 12.13 -20.23 -25.27
N GLN A 239 12.10 -19.13 -26.03
CA GLN A 239 11.56 -17.83 -25.67
C GLN A 239 10.33 -17.43 -26.52
N ASP A 240 9.78 -18.33 -27.34
CA ASP A 240 8.59 -18.02 -28.18
C ASP A 240 7.39 -17.54 -27.32
N TRP A 241 7.40 -17.82 -26.02
CA TRP A 241 6.42 -17.30 -25.05
C TRP A 241 6.43 -15.77 -24.96
N LEU A 242 7.50 -15.09 -25.35
CA LEU A 242 7.56 -13.64 -25.45
C LEU A 242 6.52 -13.09 -26.43
N ASP A 243 6.13 -13.85 -27.46
CA ASP A 243 5.12 -13.42 -28.44
C ASP A 243 3.68 -13.66 -27.96
N PHE A 244 3.48 -14.30 -26.80
CA PHE A 244 2.15 -14.49 -26.23
C PHE A 244 1.55 -13.16 -25.77
N GLY A 245 0.50 -12.70 -26.44
CA GLY A 245 -0.14 -11.41 -26.18
C GLY A 245 -1.22 -11.45 -25.10
N GLY A 246 -1.48 -12.63 -24.52
CA GLY A 246 -2.49 -12.82 -23.49
C GLY A 246 -2.00 -12.54 -22.07
N ARG A 247 -2.86 -12.89 -21.11
CA ARG A 247 -2.65 -12.73 -19.67
C ARG A 247 -2.02 -13.96 -19.05
N TRP A 248 -1.11 -13.74 -18.11
CA TRP A 248 -0.45 -14.76 -17.31
C TRP A 248 -1.20 -14.92 -15.99
N GLY A 249 -2.35 -15.60 -16.03
CA GLY A 249 -3.23 -15.82 -14.89
C GLY A 249 -4.70 -15.75 -15.26
N ASP A 250 -5.56 -16.28 -14.37
CA ASP A 250 -7.02 -16.26 -14.54
C ASP A 250 -7.58 -14.87 -14.89
N TRP A 251 -8.67 -14.89 -15.64
CA TRP A 251 -9.52 -13.76 -15.95
C TRP A 251 -10.96 -14.24 -15.81
N ALA A 252 -11.48 -14.26 -14.58
CA ALA A 252 -12.78 -14.84 -14.25
C ALA A 252 -13.95 -13.96 -14.67
N GLU A 253 -13.85 -12.64 -14.57
CA GLU A 253 -14.87 -11.65 -14.91
C GLU A 253 -14.29 -10.50 -15.74
N ILE A 254 -15.10 -9.85 -16.60
CA ILE A 254 -14.61 -8.73 -17.44
C ILE A 254 -14.02 -7.61 -16.55
N GLY A 255 -14.66 -7.35 -15.41
CA GLY A 255 -14.24 -6.31 -14.45
C GLY A 255 -12.87 -6.56 -13.82
N ASP A 256 -12.42 -7.82 -13.70
CA ASP A 256 -11.15 -8.19 -13.05
C ASP A 256 -9.94 -7.47 -13.67
N ALA A 257 -9.97 -7.28 -14.98
CA ALA A 257 -8.92 -6.58 -15.71
C ALA A 257 -8.79 -5.10 -15.33
N VAL A 258 -9.90 -4.47 -14.91
CA VAL A 258 -9.97 -3.04 -14.59
C VAL A 258 -9.49 -2.76 -13.16
N ILE A 259 -9.65 -3.73 -12.26
CA ILE A 259 -9.33 -3.61 -10.83
C ILE A 259 -8.09 -4.39 -10.41
N GLY A 260 -7.39 -5.02 -11.36
CA GLY A 260 -6.10 -5.70 -11.15
C GLY A 260 -6.18 -7.21 -10.94
N PHE A 261 -7.35 -7.78 -10.61
CA PHE A 261 -7.49 -9.21 -10.29
C PHE A 261 -7.28 -10.19 -11.45
N ALA A 262 -7.18 -9.70 -12.69
CA ALA A 262 -6.80 -10.53 -13.81
C ALA A 262 -5.27 -10.61 -13.93
N GLY A 263 -4.75 -11.79 -14.26
CA GLY A 263 -3.31 -11.98 -14.49
C GLY A 263 -2.71 -10.90 -15.43
N PRO A 264 -1.48 -10.44 -15.18
CA PRO A 264 -0.88 -9.38 -15.97
C PRO A 264 -0.47 -9.88 -17.36
N HIS A 265 -0.28 -8.95 -18.29
CA HIS A 265 0.31 -9.26 -19.58
C HIS A 265 1.82 -9.47 -19.45
N GLY A 266 2.40 -10.28 -20.33
CA GLY A 266 3.84 -10.51 -20.36
C GLY A 266 4.65 -9.27 -20.79
N PRO A 267 5.99 -9.37 -20.77
CA PRO A 267 6.88 -8.34 -21.29
C PRO A 267 6.48 -7.94 -22.72
N GLY A 268 6.31 -6.64 -22.98
CA GLY A 268 5.97 -6.14 -24.31
C GLY A 268 4.48 -6.08 -24.68
N HIS A 269 3.60 -6.63 -23.83
CA HIS A 269 2.17 -6.75 -24.12
C HIS A 269 1.31 -5.96 -23.13
N GLY A 270 0.09 -5.58 -23.56
CA GLY A 270 -0.87 -4.85 -22.74
C GLY A 270 -0.25 -3.68 -21.96
N GLY A 271 -0.45 -3.67 -20.64
CA GLY A 271 0.10 -2.64 -19.73
C GLY A 271 1.64 -2.60 -19.64
N ASN A 272 2.33 -3.65 -20.10
CA ASN A 272 3.79 -3.73 -20.13
C ASN A 272 4.40 -3.32 -21.49
N ARG A 273 3.56 -2.95 -22.47
CA ARG A 273 4.03 -2.54 -23.80
C ARG A 273 4.92 -1.31 -23.79
N GLU A 274 4.57 -0.29 -23.01
CA GLU A 274 5.36 0.95 -22.96
C GLU A 274 6.74 0.71 -22.34
N LYS A 275 6.80 -0.08 -21.26
CA LYS A 275 8.04 -0.52 -20.61
C LYS A 275 9.01 -1.19 -21.59
N TRP A 276 8.49 -1.97 -22.54
CA TRP A 276 9.33 -2.66 -23.53
C TRP A 276 9.74 -1.76 -24.70
N VAL A 277 8.77 -1.05 -25.30
CA VAL A 277 8.98 -0.33 -26.57
C VAL A 277 9.71 1.00 -26.36
N ASN A 278 9.41 1.71 -25.27
CA ASN A 278 10.01 3.02 -24.96
C ASN A 278 10.45 3.06 -23.47
N PRO A 279 11.42 2.21 -23.06
CA PRO A 279 11.83 2.09 -21.66
C PRO A 279 12.29 3.40 -21.00
N VAL A 280 13.13 4.20 -21.66
CA VAL A 280 13.59 5.51 -21.19
C VAL A 280 12.41 6.47 -21.07
N THR A 281 11.51 6.49 -22.05
CA THR A 281 10.32 7.34 -22.02
C THR A 281 9.38 6.96 -20.88
N TRP A 282 9.15 5.66 -20.67
CA TRP A 282 8.38 5.14 -19.53
C TRP A 282 9.01 5.58 -18.21
N SER A 283 10.31 5.34 -18.04
CA SER A 283 11.06 5.71 -16.85
C SER A 283 10.95 7.20 -16.56
N GLN A 284 11.09 8.09 -17.54
CA GLN A 284 11.01 9.54 -17.35
C GLN A 284 9.65 10.03 -16.83
N LYS A 285 8.56 9.28 -17.06
CA LYS A 285 7.22 9.57 -16.53
C LYS A 285 7.05 9.20 -15.05
N LEU A 286 7.93 8.34 -14.52
CA LEU A 286 7.84 7.88 -13.14
C LEU A 286 8.20 8.98 -12.15
N TYR A 287 7.62 8.85 -10.95
CA TYR A 287 7.91 9.73 -9.83
C TYR A 287 9.39 9.61 -9.45
N LEU A 288 10.10 10.75 -9.50
CA LEU A 288 11.51 10.83 -9.10
C LEU A 288 11.60 10.82 -7.58
N VAL A 289 12.29 9.82 -7.04
CA VAL A 289 12.58 9.71 -5.62
C VAL A 289 14.03 10.09 -5.34
N ASP A 290 14.23 10.76 -4.21
CA ASP A 290 15.53 11.25 -3.73
C ASP A 290 15.66 11.04 -2.21
N ASP A 291 16.75 11.53 -1.63
CA ASP A 291 17.00 11.45 -0.19
C ASP A 291 15.86 12.02 0.67
N LYS A 292 15.17 13.06 0.23
CA LYS A 292 14.05 13.65 1.00
C LYS A 292 12.86 12.69 1.01
N TRP A 293 12.57 12.07 -0.13
CA TRP A 293 11.53 11.04 -0.22
C TRP A 293 11.86 9.84 0.66
N PHE A 294 13.12 9.40 0.68
CA PHE A 294 13.54 8.29 1.53
C PHE A 294 13.44 8.65 3.02
N ILE A 295 13.85 9.86 3.43
CA ILE A 295 13.67 10.34 4.82
C ILE A 295 12.19 10.37 5.19
N LEU A 296 11.32 10.87 4.31
CA LEU A 296 9.88 10.91 4.55
C LEU A 296 9.30 9.50 4.70
N SER A 297 9.67 8.58 3.80
CA SER A 297 9.25 7.17 3.87
C SER A 297 9.69 6.52 5.18
N TRP A 298 10.93 6.77 5.60
CA TRP A 298 11.46 6.28 6.88
C TRP A 298 10.69 6.85 8.08
N LEU A 299 10.42 8.17 8.10
CA LEU A 299 9.62 8.80 9.15
C LEU A 299 8.21 8.21 9.21
N THR A 300 7.56 8.01 8.06
CA THR A 300 6.21 7.42 8.00
C THR A 300 6.20 5.99 8.50
N SER A 301 7.10 5.13 7.99
CA SER A 301 7.22 3.74 8.45
C SER A 301 7.58 3.62 9.94
N SER A 302 8.36 4.57 10.47
CA SER A 302 8.80 4.60 11.86
C SER A 302 7.88 5.41 12.78
N PHE A 303 6.80 6.00 12.25
CA PHE A 303 5.97 6.97 12.98
C PHE A 303 5.49 6.43 14.32
N LEU A 304 4.95 5.21 14.33
CA LEU A 304 4.42 4.59 15.53
C LEU A 304 5.48 4.41 16.61
N LEU A 305 6.67 3.93 16.21
CA LEU A 305 7.81 3.74 17.11
C LEU A 305 8.31 5.08 17.67
N LEU A 306 8.48 6.08 16.81
CA LEU A 306 8.91 7.43 17.20
C LEU A 306 7.89 8.08 18.14
N PHE A 307 6.60 7.94 17.85
CA PHE A 307 5.51 8.43 18.69
C PHE A 307 5.50 7.77 20.06
N LEU A 308 5.66 6.44 20.13
CA LEU A 308 5.73 5.70 21.39
C LEU A 308 6.96 6.10 22.20
N ALA A 309 8.13 6.19 21.57
CA ALA A 309 9.36 6.64 22.23
C ALA A 309 9.23 8.07 22.79
N ALA A 310 8.66 8.99 22.01
CA ALA A 310 8.35 10.34 22.47
C ALA A 310 7.36 10.35 23.63
N THR A 311 6.31 9.53 23.57
CA THR A 311 5.32 9.37 24.65
C THR A 311 5.98 8.87 25.94
N VAL A 312 6.84 7.85 25.86
CA VAL A 312 7.61 7.35 27.00
C VAL A 312 8.50 8.44 27.58
N GLY A 313 9.23 9.18 26.73
CA GLY A 313 10.06 10.31 27.16
C GLY A 313 9.26 11.40 27.90
N VAL A 314 8.09 11.77 27.39
CA VAL A 314 7.17 12.72 28.04
C VAL A 314 6.68 12.18 29.38
N CYS A 315 6.31 10.90 29.45
CA CYS A 315 5.89 10.26 30.69
C CYS A 315 6.99 10.24 31.75
N LEU A 316 8.24 9.92 31.37
CA LEU A 316 9.40 9.95 32.26
C LEU A 316 9.66 11.38 32.77
N LEU A 317 9.65 12.37 31.88
CA LEU A 317 9.82 13.79 32.26
C LEU A 317 8.73 14.25 33.23
N LYS A 318 7.46 13.93 32.96
CA LYS A 318 6.34 14.25 33.85
C LYS A 318 6.51 13.56 35.20
N THR A 319 6.85 12.28 35.21
CA THR A 319 7.07 11.51 36.45
C THR A 319 8.21 12.09 37.29
N TRP A 320 9.32 12.48 36.66
CA TRP A 320 10.42 13.18 37.32
C TRP A 320 9.98 14.53 37.91
N ARG A 321 9.21 15.34 37.15
CA ARG A 321 8.64 16.60 37.65
C ARG A 321 7.71 16.38 38.84
N ILE A 322 6.89 15.33 38.82
CA ILE A 322 6.01 14.95 39.94
C ILE A 322 6.84 14.57 41.16
N ALA A 323 7.87 13.73 41.00
CA ALA A 323 8.75 13.33 42.08
C ALA A 323 9.47 14.54 42.73
N ARG A 324 9.93 15.48 41.90
CA ARG A 324 10.53 16.74 42.35
C ARG A 324 9.51 17.62 43.10
N ALA A 325 8.32 17.82 42.54
CA ALA A 325 7.26 18.59 43.19
C ALA A 325 6.80 17.96 44.51
N LYS A 326 6.83 16.63 44.63
CA LYS A 326 6.57 15.90 45.88
C LYS A 326 7.62 16.22 46.93
N ARG A 327 8.91 16.14 46.58
CA ARG A 327 10.02 16.47 47.49
C ARG A 327 9.97 17.92 47.98
N GLU A 328 9.54 18.83 47.12
CA GLU A 328 9.41 20.26 47.42
C GLU A 328 8.05 20.64 48.05
N GLY A 329 7.16 19.67 48.34
CA GLY A 329 5.86 19.93 48.96
C GLY A 329 4.86 20.74 48.09
N ARG A 330 5.12 20.82 46.78
CA ARG A 330 4.33 21.62 45.82
C ARG A 330 3.10 20.91 45.27
N LEU A 331 3.00 19.58 45.45
CA LEU A 331 1.83 18.82 44.98
C LEU A 331 0.57 19.20 45.77
N LYS A 332 -0.48 19.62 45.06
CA LYS A 332 -1.77 19.97 45.63
C LYS A 332 -2.88 18.98 45.27
N PHE A 333 -2.60 17.96 44.46
CA PHE A 333 -3.58 16.96 44.06
C PHE A 333 -4.41 16.37 45.23
N PRO A 334 -3.82 15.93 46.38
CA PRO A 334 -4.62 15.43 47.51
C PRO A 334 -5.57 16.49 48.11
N ALA A 335 -5.17 17.76 48.11
CA ALA A 335 -6.02 18.85 48.58
C ALA A 335 -7.15 19.15 47.60
N ILE A 336 -6.89 19.06 46.29
CA ILE A 336 -7.91 19.23 45.25
C ILE A 336 -8.98 18.13 45.36
N LEU A 337 -8.58 16.87 45.60
CA LEU A 337 -9.52 15.74 45.80
C LEU A 337 -10.45 15.92 47.00
N LYS A 338 -10.02 16.64 48.05
CA LYS A 338 -10.84 16.93 49.23
C LYS A 338 -11.75 18.16 49.06
N SER A 339 -11.70 18.83 47.91
CA SER A 339 -12.47 20.04 47.63
C SER A 339 -13.67 19.78 46.71
N LYS A 340 -14.52 20.78 46.52
CA LYS A 340 -15.62 20.72 45.53
C LYS A 340 -15.13 20.53 44.09
N ALA A 341 -13.85 20.78 43.80
CA ALA A 341 -13.25 20.51 42.50
C ALA A 341 -13.17 19.01 42.16
N LEU A 342 -13.40 18.11 43.13
CA LEU A 342 -13.51 16.66 42.89
C LEU A 342 -14.53 16.34 41.80
N VAL A 343 -15.65 17.06 41.74
CA VAL A 343 -16.68 16.86 40.70
C VAL A 343 -16.09 17.00 39.30
N GLY A 344 -15.25 18.02 39.07
CA GLY A 344 -14.61 18.22 37.77
C GLY A 344 -13.55 17.15 37.44
N ILE A 345 -12.88 16.59 38.46
CA ILE A 345 -11.99 15.43 38.29
C ILE A 345 -12.80 14.18 37.91
N LEU A 346 -13.93 13.92 38.57
CA LEU A 346 -14.80 12.78 38.27
C LEU A 346 -15.36 12.85 36.84
N LEU A 347 -15.81 14.04 36.39
CA LEU A 347 -16.22 14.23 34.99
C LEU A 347 -15.08 13.93 34.02
N ARG A 348 -13.85 14.38 34.33
CA ARG A 348 -12.69 14.07 33.48
C ARG A 348 -12.38 12.58 33.43
N THR A 349 -12.47 11.89 34.56
CA THR A 349 -12.28 10.44 34.65
C THR A 349 -13.33 9.68 33.85
N LEU A 350 -14.59 10.09 33.91
CA LEU A 350 -15.64 9.54 33.05
C LEU A 350 -15.31 9.77 31.56
N GLY A 351 -14.84 10.97 31.20
CA GLY A 351 -14.34 11.25 29.85
C GLY A 351 -13.18 10.35 29.44
N PHE A 352 -12.23 10.02 30.34
CA PHE A 352 -11.19 9.03 30.04
C PHE A 352 -11.78 7.66 29.71
N ALA A 353 -12.73 7.16 30.50
CA ALA A 353 -13.38 5.88 30.24
C ALA A 353 -14.04 5.85 28.85
N LEU A 354 -14.73 6.94 28.47
CA LEU A 354 -15.32 7.08 27.13
C LEU A 354 -14.25 7.15 26.02
N THR A 355 -13.12 7.80 26.28
CA THR A 355 -12.00 7.85 25.32
C THR A 355 -11.38 6.47 25.12
N VAL A 356 -11.23 5.70 26.20
CA VAL A 356 -10.77 4.30 26.12
C VAL A 356 -11.75 3.48 25.30
N ALA A 357 -13.05 3.56 25.58
CA ALA A 357 -14.06 2.86 24.79
C ALA A 357 -14.01 3.25 23.30
N ALA A 358 -13.94 4.56 23.01
CA ALA A 358 -13.84 5.07 21.65
C ALA A 358 -12.58 4.61 20.90
N ALA A 359 -11.48 4.33 21.59
CA ALA A 359 -10.25 3.83 20.95
C ALA A 359 -10.44 2.46 20.27
N PHE A 360 -11.51 1.73 20.61
CA PHE A 360 -11.83 0.40 20.06
C PHE A 360 -13.16 0.38 19.30
N LEU A 361 -13.78 1.54 19.06
CA LEU A 361 -15.07 1.66 18.35
C LEU A 361 -14.88 2.41 17.02
N PRO A 362 -15.74 2.16 16.02
CA PRO A 362 -15.77 2.94 14.79
C PRO A 362 -16.16 4.40 15.09
N TRP A 363 -15.55 5.33 14.35
CA TRP A 363 -15.76 6.78 14.47
C TRP A 363 -16.62 7.29 13.32
N TYR A 364 -16.44 6.73 12.13
CA TYR A 364 -17.23 7.08 10.95
C TYR A 364 -17.43 5.86 10.07
N THR A 365 -18.62 5.69 9.52
CA THR A 365 -18.90 4.65 8.54
C THR A 365 -19.61 5.21 7.32
N LEU A 366 -19.31 4.65 6.14
CA LEU A 366 -20.07 4.77 4.91
C LEU A 366 -20.40 3.34 4.49
N LYS A 367 -21.68 3.04 4.34
CA LYS A 367 -22.21 1.71 4.07
C LYS A 367 -23.07 1.74 2.84
N ALA A 368 -23.16 0.61 2.15
CA ALA A 368 -24.01 0.44 0.98
C ALA A 368 -24.78 -0.87 1.02
N ASP A 369 -26.01 -0.85 0.51
CA ASP A 369 -26.74 -2.03 0.04
C ASP A 369 -26.82 -1.89 -1.49
N ILE A 370 -26.07 -2.72 -2.21
CA ILE A 370 -25.95 -2.68 -3.66
C ILE A 370 -26.78 -3.82 -4.22
N ARG A 371 -27.81 -3.49 -4.99
CA ARG A 371 -28.68 -4.45 -5.65
C ARG A 371 -28.69 -4.18 -7.13
N THR A 372 -27.56 -4.47 -7.77
CA THR A 372 -27.42 -4.33 -9.22
C THR A 372 -27.20 -5.66 -9.91
N THR A 373 -27.43 -5.71 -11.21
CA THR A 373 -27.23 -6.89 -12.07
C THR A 373 -25.76 -7.25 -12.24
N LEU A 374 -24.86 -6.27 -12.12
CA LEU A 374 -23.41 -6.43 -12.24
C LEU A 374 -22.76 -6.78 -10.89
N VAL A 375 -23.20 -6.13 -9.82
CA VAL A 375 -22.68 -6.32 -8.45
C VAL A 375 -23.84 -6.32 -7.47
N SER A 376 -23.92 -7.32 -6.61
CA SER A 376 -24.90 -7.36 -5.53
C SER A 376 -24.25 -7.68 -4.19
N THR A 377 -24.85 -7.15 -3.12
CA THR A 377 -24.44 -7.40 -1.73
C THR A 377 -25.49 -8.25 -1.04
N GLU A 378 -25.05 -9.17 -0.18
CA GLU A 378 -25.94 -9.85 0.77
C GLU A 378 -26.26 -8.93 1.97
N GLY A 379 -26.93 -7.80 1.68
CA GLY A 379 -27.30 -6.79 2.66
C GLY A 379 -26.33 -5.61 2.73
N ILE A 380 -26.31 -4.92 3.88
CA ILE A 380 -25.53 -3.71 4.09
C ILE A 380 -24.07 -4.08 4.32
N VAL A 381 -23.17 -3.48 3.53
CA VAL A 381 -21.72 -3.65 3.61
C VAL A 381 -21.03 -2.32 3.90
N ASP A 382 -19.91 -2.35 4.63
CA ASP A 382 -19.13 -1.16 4.94
C ASP A 382 -18.18 -0.82 3.78
N LEU A 383 -18.42 0.30 3.07
CA LEU A 383 -17.55 0.81 2.01
C LEU A 383 -16.38 1.65 2.55
N LEU A 384 -16.60 2.40 3.64
CA LEU A 384 -15.53 3.10 4.35
C LEU A 384 -15.78 2.99 5.85
N VAL A 385 -14.72 2.65 6.59
CA VAL A 385 -14.69 2.62 8.06
C VAL A 385 -13.51 3.45 8.53
N ILE A 386 -13.76 4.39 9.44
CA ILE A 386 -12.71 5.08 10.20
C ILE A 386 -12.84 4.64 11.65
N ASP A 387 -11.83 3.99 12.20
CA ASP A 387 -11.84 3.51 13.58
C ASP A 387 -10.50 3.73 14.30
N GLY A 388 -10.48 3.52 15.61
CA GLY A 388 -9.28 3.70 16.43
C GLY A 388 -8.21 2.61 16.28
N LEU A 389 -8.52 1.43 15.73
CA LEU A 389 -7.61 0.29 15.65
C LEU A 389 -6.90 0.20 14.31
N LYS A 390 -7.68 0.18 13.24
CA LYS A 390 -7.27 0.00 11.85
C LYS A 390 -7.11 1.32 11.10
N GLY A 391 -7.57 2.43 11.68
CA GLY A 391 -7.43 3.75 11.08
C GLY A 391 -8.51 3.98 10.02
N VAL A 392 -8.10 4.34 8.80
CA VAL A 392 -9.02 4.53 7.67
C VAL A 392 -8.99 3.30 6.78
N GLN A 393 -10.14 2.70 6.50
CA GLN A 393 -10.30 1.57 5.60
C GLN A 393 -11.38 1.86 4.58
N VAL A 394 -11.06 1.75 3.29
CA VAL A 394 -12.01 1.75 2.18
C VAL A 394 -12.08 0.32 1.67
N ASN A 395 -13.28 -0.23 1.52
CA ASN A 395 -13.52 -1.55 0.98
C ASN A 395 -14.22 -1.44 -0.37
N LEU A 396 -13.84 -2.30 -1.31
CA LEU A 396 -14.56 -2.50 -2.57
C LEU A 396 -15.37 -3.79 -2.52
N LEU A 397 -16.43 -3.79 -3.31
CA LEU A 397 -17.20 -4.99 -3.58
C LEU A 397 -16.57 -5.75 -4.74
N TYR A 398 -16.24 -7.02 -4.48
CA TYR A 398 -15.65 -7.90 -5.46
C TYR A 398 -16.15 -9.33 -5.26
N LYS A 399 -16.62 -9.99 -6.32
CA LYS A 399 -17.18 -11.36 -6.30
C LYS A 399 -18.24 -11.59 -5.21
N GLY A 400 -19.10 -10.60 -4.97
CA GLY A 400 -20.15 -10.66 -3.93
C GLY A 400 -19.65 -10.50 -2.48
N GLY A 401 -18.36 -10.23 -2.27
CA GLY A 401 -17.74 -10.01 -0.96
C GLY A 401 -17.06 -8.64 -0.83
N LEU A 402 -16.83 -8.20 0.41
CA LEU A 402 -16.03 -7.02 0.70
C LEU A 402 -14.54 -7.37 0.69
N THR A 403 -13.77 -6.68 -0.14
CA THR A 403 -12.31 -6.72 -0.10
C THR A 403 -11.80 -5.34 0.33
N PRO A 404 -10.97 -5.24 1.38
CA PRO A 404 -10.28 -3.99 1.68
C PRO A 404 -9.53 -3.52 0.44
N PHE A 405 -9.72 -2.26 0.05
CA PHE A 405 -9.16 -1.65 -1.16
C PHE A 405 -8.13 -0.57 -0.86
N PHE A 406 -8.35 0.24 0.17
CA PHE A 406 -7.37 1.22 0.61
C PHE A 406 -7.36 1.25 2.13
N GLY A 407 -6.18 1.29 2.73
CA GLY A 407 -6.05 1.29 4.18
C GLY A 407 -4.92 2.19 4.65
N PHE A 408 -5.24 3.26 5.38
CA PHE A 408 -4.24 4.01 6.12
C PHE A 408 -4.18 3.49 7.57
N GLN A 409 -3.27 2.54 7.79
CA GLN A 409 -3.09 1.84 9.06
C GLN A 409 -2.38 2.72 10.10
N VAL A 410 -3.06 3.75 10.59
CA VAL A 410 -2.65 4.47 11.80
C VAL A 410 -3.59 4.10 12.93
N PRO A 411 -3.09 3.50 14.02
CA PRO A 411 -3.92 3.13 15.16
C PRO A 411 -4.26 4.38 15.96
N PHE A 412 -5.22 5.19 15.48
CA PHE A 412 -5.58 6.46 16.10
C PHE A 412 -5.95 6.31 17.58
N GLY A 413 -6.56 5.18 17.95
CA GLY A 413 -6.86 4.78 19.32
C GLY A 413 -5.62 4.71 20.21
N LEU A 414 -4.47 4.25 19.71
CA LEU A 414 -3.23 4.28 20.48
C LEU A 414 -2.76 5.72 20.76
N LEU A 415 -2.93 6.63 19.80
CA LEU A 415 -2.65 8.04 19.99
C LEU A 415 -3.55 8.64 21.09
N LEU A 416 -4.83 8.24 21.11
CA LEU A 416 -5.76 8.65 22.16
C LEU A 416 -5.35 8.11 23.53
N LEU A 417 -5.02 6.83 23.63
CA LEU A 417 -4.59 6.18 24.87
C LEU A 417 -3.31 6.82 25.44
N ALA A 418 -2.34 7.16 24.58
CA ALA A 418 -1.15 7.92 24.98
C ALA A 418 -1.51 9.29 25.57
N GLY A 419 -2.48 9.98 24.99
CA GLY A 419 -3.05 11.21 25.53
C GLY A 419 -3.67 11.04 26.92
N ILE A 420 -4.37 9.93 27.17
CA ILE A 420 -4.93 9.61 28.49
C ILE A 420 -3.81 9.43 29.53
N VAL A 421 -2.79 8.62 29.23
CA VAL A 421 -1.68 8.36 30.16
C VAL A 421 -0.99 9.66 30.57
N THR A 422 -0.66 10.51 29.61
CA THR A 422 -0.02 11.81 29.89
C THR A 422 -0.92 12.75 30.69
N SER A 423 -2.23 12.71 30.47
CA SER A 423 -3.23 13.50 31.19
C SER A 423 -3.45 13.01 32.63
N VAL A 424 -3.41 11.70 32.88
CA VAL A 424 -3.41 11.13 34.24
C VAL A 424 -2.20 11.60 35.04
N LEU A 425 -1.02 11.61 34.43
CA LEU A 425 0.19 12.16 35.07
C LEU A 425 0.04 13.66 35.37
N ASP A 426 -0.58 14.43 34.48
CA ASP A 426 -0.86 15.85 34.71
C ASP A 426 -1.79 16.09 35.91
N THR A 427 -2.76 15.19 36.12
CA THR A 427 -3.68 15.20 37.27
C THR A 427 -2.96 14.91 38.57
N ILE A 428 -2.17 13.82 38.61
CA ILE A 428 -1.38 13.44 39.79
C ILE A 428 -0.35 14.54 40.14
N GLY A 429 0.25 15.15 39.12
CA GLY A 429 1.23 16.21 39.22
C GLY A 429 0.68 17.61 39.45
N ALA A 430 -0.61 17.77 39.76
CA ALA A 430 -1.22 19.08 39.87
C ALA A 430 -0.66 19.89 41.04
N GLU A 431 -0.05 21.03 40.73
CA GLU A 431 0.45 22.01 41.71
C GLU A 431 -0.61 23.07 42.07
N ASN A 432 -1.60 23.28 41.22
CA ASN A 432 -2.77 24.10 41.51
C ASN A 432 -3.95 23.73 40.60
N ALA A 433 -5.17 23.96 41.07
CA ALA A 433 -6.39 23.59 40.35
C ALA A 433 -6.57 24.38 39.04
N ARG A 434 -6.17 25.65 38.99
CA ARG A 434 -6.31 26.48 37.78
C ARG A 434 -5.54 25.89 36.59
N SER A 435 -4.28 25.51 36.83
CA SER A 435 -3.43 24.88 35.81
C SER A 435 -3.96 23.51 35.38
N LEU A 436 -4.46 22.71 36.33
CA LEU A 436 -5.07 21.41 36.04
C LEU A 436 -6.31 21.55 35.16
N GLY A 437 -7.21 22.48 35.52
CA GLY A 437 -8.42 22.71 34.73
C GLY A 437 -8.12 23.27 33.33
N ASN A 438 -7.07 24.10 33.18
CA ASN A 438 -6.61 24.51 31.84
C ASN A 438 -6.16 23.31 31.00
N LYS A 439 -5.41 22.37 31.57
CA LYS A 439 -4.98 21.16 30.84
C LYS A 439 -6.18 20.32 30.41
N TYR A 440 -7.21 20.19 31.25
CA TYR A 440 -8.44 19.48 30.89
C TYR A 440 -9.21 20.16 29.75
N ILE A 441 -9.32 21.50 29.78
CA ILE A 441 -9.94 22.27 28.70
C ILE A 441 -9.15 22.10 27.40
N VAL A 442 -7.83 22.27 27.42
CA VAL A 442 -6.97 22.12 26.24
C VAL A 442 -7.09 20.70 25.67
N SER A 443 -7.08 19.68 26.53
CA SER A 443 -7.29 18.29 26.12
C SER A 443 -8.67 18.09 25.48
N GLY A 444 -9.74 18.67 26.03
CA GLY A 444 -11.08 18.61 25.45
C GLY A 444 -11.18 19.31 24.09
N VAL A 445 -10.59 20.51 23.96
CA VAL A 445 -10.55 21.28 22.70
C VAL A 445 -9.77 20.53 21.62
N ALA A 446 -8.65 19.89 21.97
CA ALA A 446 -7.86 19.11 21.02
C ALA A 446 -8.68 17.99 20.35
N PHE A 447 -9.61 17.35 21.07
CA PHE A 447 -10.50 16.34 20.47
C PHE A 447 -11.46 16.93 19.44
N PHE A 448 -12.01 18.12 19.68
CA PHE A 448 -12.84 18.80 18.69
C PHE A 448 -12.06 19.15 17.41
N ILE A 449 -10.77 19.46 17.53
CA ILE A 449 -9.89 19.65 16.37
C ILE A 449 -9.75 18.34 15.58
N VAL A 450 -9.51 17.21 16.25
CA VAL A 450 -9.41 15.90 15.58
C VAL A 450 -10.71 15.56 14.84
N LEU A 451 -11.87 15.78 15.47
CA LEU A 451 -13.17 15.59 14.81
C LEU A 451 -13.34 16.54 13.62
N GLY A 452 -12.94 17.80 13.75
CA GLY A 452 -12.97 18.77 12.66
C GLY A 452 -12.11 18.37 11.46
N VAL A 453 -10.91 17.81 11.72
CA VAL A 453 -10.04 17.26 10.68
C VAL A 453 -10.67 16.05 10.00
N LEU A 454 -11.28 15.13 10.77
CA LEU A 454 -12.00 13.98 10.22
C LEU A 454 -13.13 14.43 9.29
N LEU A 455 -13.97 15.37 9.73
CA LEU A 455 -15.06 15.88 8.90
C LEU A 455 -14.56 16.63 7.66
N ALA A 456 -13.47 17.40 7.79
CA ALA A 456 -12.84 18.07 6.66
C ALA A 456 -12.27 17.08 5.63
N LEU A 457 -11.81 15.90 6.05
CA LEU A 457 -11.38 14.83 5.17
C LEU A 457 -12.58 14.24 4.40
N ILE A 458 -13.68 13.93 5.10
CA ILE A 458 -14.92 13.44 4.47
C ILE A 458 -15.46 14.45 3.47
N SER A 459 -15.46 15.74 3.80
CA SER A 459 -15.86 16.81 2.87
C SER A 459 -14.95 16.95 1.65
N GLN A 460 -13.76 16.36 1.66
CA GLN A 460 -12.82 16.34 0.53
C GLN A 460 -12.83 15.02 -0.24
N VAL A 461 -13.71 14.07 0.10
CA VAL A 461 -13.69 12.76 -0.57
C VAL A 461 -13.90 12.87 -2.09
N THR A 462 -14.69 13.86 -2.55
CA THR A 462 -14.93 14.13 -3.98
C THR A 462 -13.68 14.53 -4.76
N SER A 463 -12.72 15.22 -4.13
CA SER A 463 -11.47 15.60 -4.79
C SER A 463 -10.42 14.49 -4.75
N LEU A 464 -10.49 13.63 -3.72
CA LEU A 464 -9.54 12.53 -3.53
C LEU A 464 -9.88 11.30 -4.40
N LEU A 465 -11.17 11.02 -4.59
CA LEU A 465 -11.66 9.85 -5.33
C LEU A 465 -11.13 9.74 -6.78
N PRO A 466 -11.19 10.78 -7.63
CA PRO A 466 -10.65 10.69 -8.99
C PRO A 466 -9.15 10.40 -9.02
N SER A 467 -8.40 11.06 -8.14
CA SER A 467 -6.94 10.87 -8.05
C SER A 467 -6.62 9.44 -7.61
N LEU A 468 -7.36 8.92 -6.63
CA LEU A 468 -7.24 7.54 -6.19
C LEU A 468 -7.55 6.58 -7.34
N ALA A 469 -8.71 6.68 -7.98
CA ALA A 469 -9.09 5.81 -9.09
C ALA A 469 -8.09 5.84 -10.26
N SER A 470 -7.59 7.03 -10.61
CA SER A 470 -6.59 7.17 -11.68
C SER A 470 -5.26 6.47 -11.36
N SER A 471 -4.91 6.35 -10.07
CA SER A 471 -3.69 5.64 -9.64
C SER A 471 -3.76 4.14 -9.93
N PHE A 472 -4.98 3.60 -10.09
CA PHE A 472 -5.26 2.22 -10.47
C PHE A 472 -5.66 2.08 -11.94
N GLY A 473 -5.50 3.13 -12.76
CA GLY A 473 -5.92 3.12 -14.16
C GLY A 473 -7.44 3.05 -14.37
N ALA A 474 -8.24 3.29 -13.33
CA ALA A 474 -9.69 3.27 -13.38
C ALA A 474 -10.27 4.68 -13.61
N GLN A 475 -11.31 4.76 -14.43
CA GLN A 475 -12.16 5.95 -14.53
C GLN A 475 -13.45 5.69 -13.74
N LEU A 476 -13.78 6.61 -12.83
CA LEU A 476 -15.00 6.51 -12.03
C LEU A 476 -16.22 6.89 -12.89
N PRO A 477 -17.32 6.11 -12.81
CA PRO A 477 -18.60 6.53 -13.36
C PRO A 477 -19.04 7.89 -12.78
N PRO A 478 -19.71 8.75 -13.56
CA PRO A 478 -20.25 10.01 -13.07
C PRO A 478 -21.13 9.85 -11.82
N GLU A 479 -21.91 8.77 -11.75
CA GLU A 479 -22.79 8.44 -10.64
C GLU A 479 -22.02 8.24 -9.33
N THR A 480 -20.79 7.70 -9.38
CA THR A 480 -19.94 7.53 -8.19
C THR A 480 -19.47 8.87 -7.63
N LEU A 481 -19.23 9.86 -8.50
CA LEU A 481 -18.87 11.21 -8.07
C LEU A 481 -20.07 11.94 -7.46
N GLU A 482 -21.27 11.75 -8.00
CA GLU A 482 -22.51 12.29 -7.43
C GLU A 482 -22.79 11.71 -6.04
N MET A 483 -22.62 10.39 -5.87
CA MET A 483 -22.73 9.73 -4.56
C MET A 483 -21.74 10.31 -3.55
N ALA A 484 -20.48 10.47 -3.95
CA ALA A 484 -19.44 11.08 -3.13
C ALA A 484 -19.75 12.54 -2.75
N GLU A 485 -20.37 13.29 -3.66
CA GLU A 485 -20.75 14.68 -3.43
C GLU A 485 -21.84 14.82 -2.37
N VAL A 486 -22.83 13.93 -2.36
CA VAL A 486 -23.87 13.93 -1.33
C VAL A 486 -23.29 13.66 0.06
N VAL A 487 -22.36 12.72 0.17
CA VAL A 487 -21.62 12.45 1.43
C VAL A 487 -20.81 13.67 1.86
N ALA A 488 -20.09 14.30 0.93
CA ALA A 488 -19.23 15.46 1.22
C ALA A 488 -20.03 16.69 1.69
N ARG A 489 -21.24 16.90 1.16
CA ARG A 489 -22.14 18.01 1.51
C ARG A 489 -22.80 17.82 2.88
N GLN A 490 -23.03 16.58 3.33
CA GLN A 490 -23.65 16.27 4.62
C GLN A 490 -22.80 15.29 5.44
N PRO A 491 -21.58 15.68 5.87
CA PRO A 491 -20.59 14.76 6.43
C PRO A 491 -20.90 14.24 7.84
N PHE A 492 -22.01 14.66 8.47
CA PHE A 492 -22.34 14.24 9.84
C PHE A 492 -23.15 12.95 9.88
N GLN A 493 -24.16 12.87 9.02
CA GLN A 493 -25.02 11.71 8.84
C GLN A 493 -25.88 11.91 7.60
N GLY A 494 -26.26 10.81 6.94
CA GLY A 494 -27.25 10.83 5.88
C GLY A 494 -27.54 9.45 5.32
N GLU A 495 -28.61 9.41 4.53
CA GLU A 495 -29.03 8.27 3.74
C GLU A 495 -29.39 8.79 2.34
N SER A 496 -29.06 8.02 1.31
CA SER A 496 -29.46 8.33 -0.05
C SER A 496 -29.73 7.06 -0.84
N TYR A 497 -30.65 7.16 -1.79
CA TYR A 497 -31.08 6.05 -2.63
C TYR A 497 -30.92 6.43 -4.08
N TYR A 498 -30.19 5.60 -4.83
CA TYR A 498 -29.90 5.81 -6.24
C TYR A 498 -30.48 4.68 -7.07
N GLN A 499 -31.25 5.04 -8.09
CA GLN A 499 -31.72 4.14 -9.13
C GLN A 499 -30.72 4.16 -10.28
N MET A 500 -30.10 3.03 -10.57
CA MET A 500 -29.08 2.86 -11.60
C MET A 500 -29.73 2.41 -12.93
N GLY A 501 -30.87 3.00 -13.29
CA GLY A 501 -31.67 2.59 -14.44
C GLY A 501 -32.05 1.11 -14.38
N ASP A 502 -31.85 0.38 -15.49
CA ASP A 502 -32.14 -1.05 -15.58
C ASP A 502 -31.11 -1.93 -14.83
N LEU A 503 -30.00 -1.35 -14.37
CA LEU A 503 -28.96 -2.09 -13.66
C LEU A 503 -29.36 -2.40 -12.22
N GLY A 504 -30.30 -1.68 -11.61
CA GLY A 504 -30.78 -1.91 -10.25
C GLY A 504 -30.65 -0.68 -9.35
N ALA A 505 -30.39 -0.87 -8.05
CA ALA A 505 -30.38 0.24 -7.09
C ALA A 505 -29.24 0.15 -6.06
N VAL A 506 -28.85 1.32 -5.54
CA VAL A 506 -27.86 1.47 -4.48
C VAL A 506 -28.44 2.32 -3.36
N SER A 507 -28.48 1.76 -2.14
CA SER A 507 -28.77 2.52 -0.92
C SER A 507 -27.47 2.84 -0.20
N LEU A 508 -27.22 4.10 0.12
CA LEU A 508 -26.05 4.58 0.85
C LEU A 508 -26.45 5.09 2.23
N TYR A 509 -25.65 4.75 3.24
CA TYR A 509 -25.80 5.21 4.63
C TYR A 509 -24.46 5.71 5.11
N TRP A 510 -24.39 6.89 5.71
CA TRP A 510 -23.13 7.39 6.27
C TRP A 510 -23.34 8.18 7.54
N GLY A 511 -22.28 8.31 8.33
CA GLY A 511 -22.25 9.23 9.44
C GLY A 511 -21.26 8.87 10.54
N LEU A 512 -21.30 9.70 11.58
CA LEU A 512 -20.59 9.45 12.82
C LEU A 512 -21.13 8.18 13.51
N ASP A 513 -20.22 7.35 13.99
CA ASP A 513 -20.54 6.10 14.68
C ASP A 513 -20.26 6.22 16.20
N LEU A 514 -20.55 5.17 16.98
CA LEU A 514 -20.53 5.17 18.45
C LEU A 514 -19.24 5.73 19.05
N GLY A 515 -18.09 5.43 18.44
CA GLY A 515 -16.80 5.94 18.88
C GLY A 515 -16.69 7.45 18.75
N ALA A 516 -17.22 8.07 17.68
CA ALA A 516 -17.21 9.52 17.55
C ALA A 516 -18.11 10.20 18.59
N TYR A 517 -19.30 9.66 18.86
CA TYR A 517 -20.17 10.17 19.93
C TYR A 517 -19.52 10.04 21.32
N ALA A 518 -18.82 8.93 21.58
CA ALA A 518 -18.05 8.75 22.81
C ALA A 518 -16.90 9.78 22.92
N LEU A 519 -16.21 10.11 21.83
CA LEU A 519 -15.17 11.15 21.79
C LEU A 519 -15.74 12.55 22.00
N ILE A 520 -16.86 12.89 21.35
CA ILE A 520 -17.55 14.17 21.54
C ILE A 520 -17.96 14.33 23.01
N THR A 521 -18.58 13.29 23.57
CA THR A 521 -18.99 13.29 24.98
C THR A 521 -17.79 13.43 25.91
N SER A 522 -16.70 12.69 25.65
CA SER A 522 -15.44 12.83 26.39
C SER A 522 -14.88 14.26 26.33
N ALA A 523 -14.90 14.89 25.15
CA ALA A 523 -14.42 16.25 24.93
C ALA A 523 -15.24 17.26 25.74
N VAL A 524 -16.57 17.16 25.70
CA VAL A 524 -17.49 18.00 26.50
C VAL A 524 -17.22 17.81 27.99
N LEU A 525 -17.15 16.56 28.47
CA LEU A 525 -16.86 16.26 29.88
C LEU A 525 -15.48 16.78 30.32
N SER A 526 -14.49 16.75 29.43
CA SER A 526 -13.15 17.29 29.69
C SER A 526 -13.17 18.82 29.82
N VAL A 527 -13.88 19.52 28.94
CA VAL A 527 -14.04 20.98 29.02
C VAL A 527 -14.83 21.37 30.27
N MET A 528 -15.98 20.76 30.52
CA MET A 528 -16.81 21.01 31.70
C MET A 528 -16.03 20.71 32.99
N GLY A 529 -15.37 19.55 33.05
CA GLY A 529 -14.53 19.16 34.18
C GLY A 529 -13.42 20.18 34.43
N GLY A 530 -12.76 20.66 33.38
CA GLY A 530 -11.73 21.69 33.50
C GLY A 530 -12.26 23.05 33.98
N ILE A 531 -13.43 23.48 33.51
CA ILE A 531 -14.10 24.69 33.99
C ILE A 531 -14.44 24.56 35.48
N LEU A 532 -15.03 23.44 35.90
CA LEU A 532 -15.40 23.18 37.30
C LEU A 532 -14.19 23.11 38.23
N VAL A 533 -13.10 22.46 37.80
CA VAL A 533 -11.85 22.42 38.58
C VAL A 533 -11.31 23.85 38.78
N ARG A 534 -11.42 24.73 37.77
CA ARG A 534 -10.98 26.13 37.90
C ARG A 534 -11.85 26.93 38.86
N THR A 535 -13.16 26.81 38.77
CA THR A 535 -14.12 27.68 39.49
C THR A 535 -14.35 27.23 40.93
N LEU A 536 -14.46 25.92 41.17
CA LEU A 536 -14.79 25.37 42.49
C LEU A 536 -13.58 25.24 43.43
N ALA A 537 -12.36 25.33 42.90
CA ALA A 537 -11.16 25.37 43.72
C ALA A 537 -10.87 26.77 44.30
N SER A 538 -11.42 27.84 43.69
CA SER A 538 -11.31 29.21 44.20
C SER A 538 -12.28 29.54 45.32
N SER A 539 -13.36 28.77 45.50
CA SER A 539 -14.29 28.95 46.62
C SER A 539 -13.69 28.36 47.90
N ARG A 540 -13.03 29.19 48.73
CA ARG A 540 -12.71 28.83 50.11
C ARG A 540 -14.01 28.47 50.86
N PRO A 541 -14.01 27.48 51.76
CA PRO A 541 -15.10 27.35 52.73
C PRO A 541 -15.13 28.62 53.58
N ASN A 542 -16.29 29.26 53.71
CA ASN A 542 -16.51 30.36 54.64
C ASN A 542 -16.15 29.90 56.06
N SER A 543 -14.96 30.25 56.53
CA SER A 543 -14.65 30.29 57.95
C SER A 543 -15.11 31.65 58.49
N ARG A 544 -16.27 31.67 59.15
CA ARG A 544 -16.65 32.50 60.32
C ARG A 544 -18.17 32.63 60.37
N LEU A 545 -18.76 31.92 61.32
CA LEU A 545 -19.85 32.36 62.20
C LEU A 545 -19.75 31.47 63.45
N GLU A 546 -18.79 31.80 64.31
CA GLU A 546 -18.86 31.59 65.76
C GLU A 546 -18.58 32.94 66.42
#